data_AF-A0A8W8IIX1-F1
#
_entry.id   AF-A0A8W8IIX1-F1
#
_cell.length_a   1.000
_cell.length_b   1.000
_cell.length_c   1.000
_cell.angle_alpha   90.00
_cell.angle_beta   90.00
_cell.angle_gamma   90.00
#
_symmetry.space_group_name_H-M   'P 1'
#
loop_
_entity.id
_entity.type
_entity.pdbx_description
1 polymer ?
#
loop_
_entity_poly.entity_id
_entity_poly.type
_entity_poly.pdbx_seq_one_letter_code
_entity_poly.pdbx_strand_id
1 'polypeptide(L)'
;MMKGYDCFKGKGLCGNGRLDKNEECDAGYTGDKCCNEKCEFRVKVRDKIQCSPMNYASCVNGTVAPRGYRCLNQFDDNCACKGKSHCKYL
;
A
#
# COMPACT_ATOMS: atom_id res chain seq x y z
N MET A 1 0.22 41.69 -11.44
CA MET A 1 0.36 40.57 -10.47
C MET A 1 0.09 39.27 -11.22
N MET A 2 1.11 38.45 -11.45
CA MET A 2 0.97 37.16 -12.15
C MET A 2 0.32 36.15 -11.21
N LYS A 3 -0.82 35.56 -11.62
CA LYS A 3 -1.46 34.46 -10.88
C LYS A 3 -0.51 33.25 -10.88
N GLY A 4 -0.05 32.84 -9.70
CA GLY A 4 0.76 31.62 -9.56
C GLY A 4 -0.02 30.43 -10.11
N TYR A 5 0.60 29.69 -11.02
CA TYR A 5 0.05 28.47 -11.59
C TYR A 5 -0.31 27.50 -10.45
N ASP A 6 -1.52 26.97 -10.48
CA ASP A 6 -2.14 26.13 -9.45
C ASP A 6 -1.54 24.70 -9.43
N CYS A 7 -0.21 24.60 -9.30
CA CYS A 7 0.55 23.35 -9.25
C CYS A 7 0.60 22.70 -7.85
N PHE A 8 0.03 23.36 -6.84
CA PHE A 8 -0.03 22.87 -5.45
C PHE A 8 -1.26 21.99 -5.16
N LYS A 9 -2.07 21.65 -6.16
CA LYS A 9 -3.17 20.71 -5.97
C LYS A 9 -2.62 19.28 -5.90
N GLY A 10 -2.29 18.85 -4.67
CA GLY A 10 -2.21 17.44 -4.31
C GLY A 10 -3.59 16.79 -4.41
N LYS A 11 -4.10 16.63 -5.62
CA LYS A 11 -5.16 15.66 -5.90
C LYS A 11 -4.50 14.29 -5.78
N GLY A 12 -5.15 13.34 -5.11
CA GLY A 12 -4.64 11.96 -5.03
C GLY A 12 -4.21 11.49 -6.42
N LEU A 13 -2.95 11.08 -6.53
CA LEU A 13 -2.33 10.74 -7.81
C LEU A 13 -2.13 9.24 -7.84
N CYS A 14 -3.15 8.54 -8.31
CA CYS A 14 -3.02 7.13 -8.57
C CYS A 14 -1.76 6.84 -9.40
N GLY A 15 -0.93 5.94 -8.89
CA GLY A 15 0.34 5.57 -9.48
C GLY A 15 1.55 6.25 -8.83
N ASN A 16 1.35 7.00 -7.73
CA ASN A 16 2.42 7.62 -6.96
C ASN A 16 3.04 6.68 -5.91
N GLY A 17 2.47 5.47 -5.75
CA GLY A 17 2.93 4.43 -4.82
C GLY A 17 2.56 4.69 -3.36
N ARG A 18 1.59 5.58 -3.10
CA ARG A 18 1.01 5.85 -1.78
C ARG A 18 -0.50 5.72 -1.87
N LEU A 19 -1.09 5.14 -0.84
CA LEU A 19 -2.55 5.05 -0.75
C LEU A 19 -3.16 6.44 -0.50
N ASP A 20 -3.78 7.02 -1.53
CA ASP A 20 -4.51 8.28 -1.42
C ASP A 20 -6.01 8.07 -1.11
N LYS A 21 -6.70 9.18 -0.77
CA LYS A 21 -8.15 9.15 -0.52
C LYS A 21 -8.90 8.72 -1.78
N ASN A 22 -9.73 7.67 -1.63
CA ASN A 22 -10.53 7.00 -2.67
C ASN A 22 -9.81 5.93 -3.49
N GLU A 23 -8.59 5.55 -3.13
CA GLU A 23 -7.89 4.41 -3.72
C GLU A 23 -8.08 3.15 -2.85
N GLU A 24 -8.11 1.99 -3.48
CA GLU A 24 -8.09 0.69 -2.77
C GLU A 24 -6.65 0.21 -2.55
N CYS A 25 -5.75 0.58 -3.47
CA CYS A 25 -4.33 0.25 -3.49
C CYS A 25 -3.57 1.22 -4.41
N ASP A 26 -2.24 1.27 -4.33
CA ASP A 26 -1.40 1.97 -5.31
C ASP A 26 -0.07 1.21 -5.43
N ALA A 27 0.13 0.55 -6.56
CA ALA A 27 1.36 -0.16 -6.88
C ALA A 27 2.15 0.52 -8.03
N GLY A 28 1.98 1.83 -8.17
CA GLY A 28 2.59 2.63 -9.23
C GLY A 28 1.81 2.57 -10.54
N TYR A 29 2.27 3.33 -11.53
CA TYR A 29 1.60 3.52 -12.83
C TYR A 29 1.27 2.24 -13.60
N THR A 30 1.98 1.14 -13.37
CA THR A 30 1.76 -0.16 -14.03
C THR A 30 0.91 -1.12 -13.19
N GLY A 31 0.73 -0.84 -11.90
CA GLY A 31 0.18 -1.77 -10.93
C GLY A 31 1.09 -3.00 -10.66
N ASP A 32 0.57 -3.94 -9.88
CA ASP A 32 1.19 -5.23 -9.54
C ASP A 32 0.19 -6.40 -9.72
N LYS A 33 0.46 -7.58 -9.13
CA LYS A 33 -0.44 -8.74 -9.20
C LYS A 33 -1.79 -8.53 -8.49
N CYS A 34 -1.87 -7.62 -7.53
CA CYS A 34 -3.04 -7.36 -6.69
C CYS A 34 -3.73 -6.04 -7.03
N CYS A 35 -2.99 -5.04 -7.52
CA CYS A 35 -3.42 -3.67 -7.75
C CYS A 35 -3.30 -3.30 -9.22
N ASN A 36 -4.34 -2.70 -9.79
CA ASN A 36 -4.35 -2.24 -11.17
C ASN A 36 -3.80 -0.81 -11.28
N GLU A 37 -3.55 -0.38 -12.51
CA GLU A 37 -3.09 0.97 -12.88
C GLU A 37 -4.11 2.08 -12.60
N LYS A 38 -5.31 1.72 -12.14
CA LYS A 38 -6.38 2.64 -11.72
C LYS A 38 -6.54 2.69 -10.20
N CYS A 39 -5.61 2.08 -9.45
CA CYS A 39 -5.61 2.06 -7.99
C CYS A 39 -6.79 1.31 -7.37
N GLU A 40 -7.24 0.27 -8.08
CA GLU A 40 -8.27 -0.67 -7.66
C GLU A 40 -7.68 -2.09 -7.59
N PHE A 41 -8.27 -2.96 -6.77
CA PHE A 41 -7.82 -4.35 -6.73
C PHE A 41 -8.13 -5.09 -8.05
N ARG A 42 -7.12 -5.74 -8.66
CA ARG A 42 -7.23 -6.46 -9.95
C ARG A 42 -8.22 -7.62 -9.91
N VAL A 43 -8.30 -8.31 -8.78
CA VAL A 43 -9.03 -9.56 -8.65
C VAL A 43 -9.97 -9.45 -7.47
N LYS A 44 -11.21 -9.03 -7.73
CA LYS A 44 -12.31 -9.14 -6.77
C LYS A 44 -12.86 -10.58 -6.76
N VAL A 45 -11.99 -11.59 -6.60
CA VAL A 45 -12.43 -13.00 -6.59
C VAL A 45 -13.06 -13.30 -5.23
N ARG A 46 -14.38 -13.52 -5.22
CA ARG A 46 -15.14 -13.94 -4.02
C ARG A 46 -14.77 -13.12 -2.77
N ASP A 47 -14.66 -11.79 -2.91
CA ASP A 47 -14.31 -10.87 -1.81
C ASP A 47 -12.92 -11.07 -1.17
N LYS A 48 -11.94 -11.66 -1.88
CA LYS A 48 -10.63 -12.04 -1.30
C LYS A 48 -9.37 -11.58 -2.06
N ILE A 49 -9.37 -10.35 -2.59
CA ILE A 49 -8.16 -9.51 -2.42
C ILE A 49 -8.52 -8.45 -1.39
N GLN A 50 -7.90 -8.54 -0.22
CA GLN A 50 -8.13 -7.63 0.91
C GLN A 50 -7.07 -6.53 0.97
N CYS A 51 -5.94 -6.72 0.28
CA CYS A 51 -4.78 -5.85 0.38
C CYS A 51 -3.84 -5.98 -0.81
N SER A 52 -2.93 -5.01 -0.95
CA SER A 52 -1.71 -5.10 -1.78
C SER A 52 -0.48 -5.01 -0.87
N PRO A 53 0.62 -5.74 -1.17
CA PRO A 53 1.89 -5.63 -0.44
C PRO A 53 2.46 -4.20 -0.38
N MET A 54 2.10 -3.35 -1.34
CA MET A 54 2.59 -1.97 -1.39
C MET A 54 2.02 -1.08 -0.28
N ASN A 55 0.77 -1.32 0.12
CA ASN A 55 0.08 -0.48 1.10
C ASN A 55 -0.15 -1.18 2.44
N TYR A 56 0.08 -2.49 2.51
CA TYR A 56 -0.15 -3.26 3.71
C TYR A 56 0.99 -4.25 3.90
N ALA A 57 1.91 -3.95 4.82
CA ALA A 57 3.07 -4.80 5.14
C ALA A 57 2.66 -6.21 5.60
N SER A 58 1.44 -6.36 6.09
CA SER A 58 0.84 -7.64 6.44
C SER A 58 0.15 -8.32 5.25
N CYS A 59 0.30 -7.84 4.01
CA CYS A 59 -0.31 -8.47 2.85
C CYS A 59 0.58 -9.59 2.31
N VAL A 60 0.00 -10.78 2.18
CA VAL A 60 0.68 -11.95 1.62
C VAL A 60 -0.22 -12.53 0.54
N ASN A 61 0.29 -12.57 -0.69
CA ASN A 61 -0.42 -13.09 -1.86
C ASN A 61 -1.84 -12.49 -2.02
N GLY A 62 -2.02 -11.20 -1.74
CA GLY A 62 -3.30 -10.49 -1.85
C GLY A 62 -4.26 -10.68 -0.67
N THR A 63 -3.84 -11.35 0.40
CA THR A 63 -4.67 -11.59 1.61
C THR A 63 -3.99 -11.06 2.86
N VAL A 64 -4.79 -10.67 3.87
CA VAL A 64 -4.25 -10.25 5.17
C VAL A 64 -3.59 -11.45 5.85
N ALA A 65 -2.32 -11.30 6.19
CA ALA A 65 -1.54 -12.33 6.85
C ALA A 65 -2.11 -12.62 8.26
N PRO A 66 -1.99 -13.87 8.73
CA PRO A 66 -2.51 -14.25 10.04
C PRO A 66 -1.77 -13.56 11.18
N ARG A 67 -2.39 -13.56 12.37
CA ARG A 67 -1.77 -13.08 13.61
C ARG A 67 -0.41 -13.73 13.83
N GLY A 68 0.58 -12.92 14.22
CA GLY A 68 1.94 -13.39 14.44
C GLY A 68 2.78 -13.53 13.18
N TYR A 69 2.23 -13.30 11.98
CA TYR A 69 3.04 -13.19 10.77
C TYR A 69 3.99 -12.00 10.89
N ARG A 70 5.24 -12.17 10.46
CA ARG A 70 6.26 -11.11 10.54
C ARG A 70 6.09 -10.12 9.40
N CYS A 71 5.58 -8.92 9.70
CA CYS A 71 5.26 -7.89 8.69
C CYS A 71 6.36 -6.85 8.46
N LEU A 72 7.27 -6.64 9.41
CA LEU A 72 8.43 -5.78 9.21
C LEU A 72 9.70 -6.53 9.59
N ASN A 73 10.64 -6.57 8.66
CA ASN A 73 12.00 -7.06 8.85
C ASN A 73 12.98 -5.98 8.36
N GLN A 74 12.88 -4.78 8.94
CA GLN A 74 13.85 -3.72 8.66
C GLN A 74 15.08 -3.95 9.52
N PHE A 75 16.08 -4.62 8.94
CA PHE A 75 17.47 -4.38 9.29
C PHE A 75 17.87 -3.04 8.65
N ASP A 76 17.33 -1.94 9.16
CA ASP A 76 17.86 -0.60 8.90
C ASP A 76 18.74 -0.26 10.10
N ASP A 77 19.89 0.31 9.82
CA ASP A 77 20.95 0.74 10.75
C ASP A 77 20.43 1.64 11.90
N ASN A 78 19.19 2.17 11.80
CA ASN A 78 18.51 2.97 12.81
C ASN A 78 17.50 2.22 13.71
N CYS A 79 17.28 0.92 13.52
CA CYS A 79 16.17 0.17 14.16
C CYS A 79 16.58 -0.82 15.26
N ALA A 80 17.82 -0.76 15.77
CA ALA A 80 18.33 -1.68 16.80
C ALA A 80 17.44 -1.80 18.05
N CYS A 81 16.62 -0.79 18.37
CA CYS A 81 15.76 -0.75 19.55
C CYS A 81 14.34 -1.30 19.33
N LYS A 82 13.89 -1.53 18.08
CA LYS A 82 12.47 -1.87 17.79
C LYS A 82 12.21 -3.36 17.56
N GLY A 83 13.25 -4.15 17.22
CA GLY A 83 13.12 -5.59 17.02
C GLY A 83 12.21 -5.97 15.84
N LYS A 84 11.65 -7.19 15.88
CA LYS A 84 10.77 -7.74 14.82
C LYS A 84 9.31 -7.39 15.09
N SER A 85 8.60 -6.85 14.10
CA SER A 85 7.15 -6.58 14.20
C SER A 85 6.32 -7.72 13.62
N HIS A 86 5.21 -8.02 14.28
CA HIS A 86 4.28 -9.06 13.89
C HIS A 86 2.86 -8.52 13.75
N CYS A 87 2.08 -9.10 12.84
CA CYS A 87 0.69 -8.73 12.57
C CYS A 87 -0.21 -8.94 13.81
N LYS A 88 -1.04 -7.95 14.14
CA LYS A 88 -1.90 -7.94 15.33
C LYS A 88 -3.29 -8.56 15.14
N TYR A 89 -3.83 -8.65 13.90
CA TYR A 89 -5.26 -8.97 13.67
C TYR A 89 -5.54 -10.11 12.68
N LEU A 90 -6.70 -10.74 12.91
CA LEU A 90 -7.58 -11.47 11.97
C LEU A 90 -8.80 -10.57 11.72
#